data_AF-A0A0F8ZP76-F1
#
_entry.id   AF-A0A0F8ZP76-F1
#
_cell.length_a   1.000
_cell.length_b   1.000
_cell.length_c   1.000
_cell.angle_alpha   90.00
_cell.angle_beta   90.00
_cell.angle_gamma   90.00
#
_symmetry.space_group_name_H-M   'P 1'
#
loop_
_entity.id
_entity.type
_entity.pdbx_description
1 polymer ?
#
loop_
_entity_poly.entity_id
_entity_poly.type
_entity_poly.pdbx_seq_one_letter_code
_entity_poly.pdbx_strand_id
1 'polypeptide(L)'
;MSRRLTKCKLIRDGLTPLGPVTCAPAPSRAIHAALLILKLHEEVGEVAEDLTDTREYADVLQALMDLAQLSGVPWEEVETELIWKAKHRGGFEGGKVMVVKGRTA
;
A
#
# COMPACT_ATOMS: atom_id res chain seq x y z
N MET A 1 10.59 -3.59 31.80
CA MET A 1 11.20 -2.61 30.87
C MET A 1 10.48 -2.71 29.54
N SER A 2 9.69 -1.69 29.16
CA SER A 2 9.05 -1.63 27.84
C SER A 2 10.10 -1.28 26.79
N ARG A 3 10.34 -2.17 25.81
CA ARG A 3 11.19 -1.85 24.67
C ARG A 3 10.44 -0.81 23.83
N ARG A 4 11.00 0.40 23.68
CA ARG A 4 10.54 1.32 22.64
C ARG A 4 10.80 0.67 21.29
N LEU A 5 9.74 0.40 20.55
CA LEU A 5 9.84 -0.06 19.17
C LEU A 5 10.20 1.15 18.31
N THR A 6 11.30 1.05 17.56
CA THR A 6 11.63 2.02 16.51
C THR A 6 10.78 1.68 15.29
N LYS A 7 9.84 2.55 14.91
CA LYS A 7 9.07 2.42 13.66
C LYS A 7 9.96 2.87 12.50
N CYS A 8 10.35 1.96 11.61
CA CYS A 8 10.94 2.31 10.33
C CYS A 8 9.82 2.51 9.32
N LYS A 9 9.82 3.65 8.60
CA LYS A 9 8.87 3.96 7.54
C LYS A 9 9.55 4.71 6.40
N LEU A 10 8.94 4.66 5.23
CA LEU A 10 9.32 5.55 4.13
C LEU A 10 8.86 6.98 4.44
N ILE A 11 9.66 7.94 3.99
CA ILE A 11 9.31 9.35 3.97
C ILE A 11 9.21 9.76 2.50
N ARG A 12 8.29 10.68 2.18
CA ARG A 12 8.22 11.21 0.81
C ARG A 12 9.45 12.05 0.52
N ASP A 13 9.87 12.03 -0.74
CA ASP A 13 10.91 12.92 -1.22
C ASP A 13 10.53 14.38 -0.93
N GLY A 14 11.48 15.14 -0.39
CA GLY A 14 11.28 16.56 -0.08
C GLY A 14 10.55 16.87 1.22
N LEU A 15 10.02 15.88 1.96
CA LEU A 15 9.50 16.12 3.30
C LEU A 15 10.63 16.21 4.31
N THR A 16 10.70 17.32 5.03
CA THR A 16 11.55 17.45 6.21
C THR A 16 10.85 16.78 7.38
N PRO A 17 11.42 15.72 7.97
CA PRO A 17 10.79 15.05 9.09
C PRO A 17 10.67 16.00 10.29
N LEU A 18 9.50 15.99 10.93
CA LEU A 18 9.29 16.74 12.17
C LEU A 18 9.74 15.88 13.36
N GLY A 19 10.85 16.25 13.99
CA GLY A 19 11.37 15.60 15.19
C GLY A 19 12.66 14.77 14.97
N PRO A 20 13.13 14.06 16.01
CA PRO A 20 14.39 13.34 15.96
C PRO A 20 14.22 12.03 15.18
N VAL A 21 14.36 12.10 13.86
CA VAL A 21 14.46 10.92 13.01
C VAL A 21 15.88 10.73 12.49
N THR A 22 16.26 9.50 12.23
CA THR A 22 17.49 9.17 11.50
C THR A 22 17.09 8.67 10.13
N CYS A 23 17.43 9.41 9.08
CA CYS A 23 17.26 8.95 7.70
C CYS A 23 18.49 8.11 7.33
N ALA A 24 18.27 6.84 6.99
CA ALA A 24 19.29 5.99 6.40
C ALA A 24 19.26 6.13 4.86
N PRO A 25 20.41 6.00 4.17
CA PRO A 25 20.45 6.02 2.71
C PRO A 25 19.66 4.87 2.09
N ALA A 26 19.39 5.02 0.79
CA ALA A 26 18.49 4.18 0.02
C ALA A 26 18.67 2.68 0.33
N PRO A 27 17.62 2.00 0.81
CA PRO A 27 17.69 0.59 1.14
C PRO A 27 18.00 -0.26 -0.10
N SER A 28 18.54 -1.48 0.11
CA SER A 28 18.59 -2.47 -0.96
C SER A 28 17.19 -2.65 -1.57
N ARG A 29 17.10 -3.06 -2.84
CA ARG A 29 15.80 -3.28 -3.52
C ARG A 29 14.82 -4.12 -2.69
N ALA A 30 15.33 -5.17 -2.02
CA ALA A 30 14.53 -6.03 -1.15
C ALA A 30 13.98 -5.28 0.09
N ILE A 31 14.80 -4.47 0.74
CA ILE A 31 14.36 -3.66 1.89
C ILE A 31 13.41 -2.55 1.41
N HIS A 32 13.64 -1.94 0.25
CA HIS A 32 12.73 -0.94 -0.32
C HIS A 32 11.35 -1.54 -0.59
N ALA A 33 11.28 -2.72 -1.20
CA ALA A 33 10.02 -3.42 -1.42
C ALA A 33 9.29 -3.72 -0.11
N ALA A 34 10.00 -4.21 0.91
CA ALA A 34 9.42 -4.47 2.22
C ALA A 34 8.86 -3.19 2.88
N LEU A 35 9.55 -2.06 2.75
CA LEU A 35 9.11 -0.78 3.28
C LEU A 35 7.91 -0.19 2.50
N LEU A 36 7.85 -0.36 1.18
CA LEU A 36 6.67 0.00 0.38
C LEU A 36 5.44 -0.83 0.77
N ILE A 37 5.61 -2.13 1.01
CA ILE A 37 4.54 -3.00 1.51
C ILE A 37 4.06 -2.54 2.90
N LEU A 38 4.99 -2.21 3.80
CA LEU A 38 4.63 -1.66 5.12
C LEU A 38 3.87 -0.34 5.00
N LYS A 39 4.30 0.57 4.10
CA LYS A 39 3.59 1.83 3.82
C LYS A 39 2.19 1.56 3.27
N LEU A 40 2.05 0.64 2.31
CA LEU A 40 0.73 0.26 1.78
C LEU A 40 -0.21 -0.24 2.87
N HIS A 41 0.28 -1.03 3.83
CA HIS A 41 -0.52 -1.46 4.98
C HIS A 41 -0.88 -0.31 5.93
N GLU A 42 0.02 0.66 6.12
CA GLU A 42 -0.23 1.88 6.90
C GLU A 42 -1.37 2.68 6.26
N GLU A 43 -1.29 3.01 4.97
CA GLU A 43 -2.30 3.83 4.29
C GLU A 43 -3.66 3.15 4.20
N VAL A 44 -3.70 1.84 3.97
CA VAL A 44 -4.97 1.08 4.02
C VAL A 44 -5.59 1.13 5.41
N GLY A 45 -4.76 1.14 6.46
CA GLY A 45 -5.19 1.36 7.84
C GLY A 45 -5.78 2.76 8.03
N GLU A 46 -5.10 3.79 7.51
CA GLU A 46 -5.54 5.19 7.60
C GLU A 46 -6.86 5.43 6.82
N VAL A 47 -7.03 4.81 5.64
CA VAL A 47 -8.32 4.78 4.92
C VAL A 47 -9.42 4.15 5.78
N ALA A 48 -9.12 3.09 6.54
CA ALA A 48 -10.11 2.45 7.40
C ALA A 48 -10.48 3.31 8.63
N GLU A 49 -9.64 4.26 9.02
CA GLU A 49 -9.92 5.24 10.08
C GLU A 49 -10.84 6.36 9.58
N ASP A 50 -10.65 6.82 8.34
CA ASP A 50 -11.52 7.79 7.67
C ASP A 50 -11.72 7.47 6.18
N LEU A 51 -12.87 6.84 5.88
CA LEU A 51 -13.25 6.45 4.52
C LEU A 51 -13.55 7.64 3.59
N THR A 52 -13.55 8.88 4.10
CA THR A 52 -13.82 10.07 3.30
C THR A 52 -12.56 10.85 2.93
N ASP A 53 -11.41 10.50 3.51
CA ASP A 53 -10.15 11.19 3.24
C ASP A 53 -9.53 10.72 1.93
N THR A 54 -9.73 11.50 0.87
CA THR A 54 -9.21 11.20 -0.47
C THR A 54 -7.68 11.17 -0.54
N ARG A 55 -6.98 11.76 0.45
CA ARG A 55 -5.51 11.77 0.52
C ARG A 55 -4.98 10.37 0.79
N GLU A 56 -5.60 9.62 1.70
CA GLU A 56 -5.15 8.27 2.03
C GLU A 56 -5.42 7.29 0.90
N TYR A 57 -6.50 7.47 0.12
CA TYR A 57 -6.70 6.74 -1.12
C TYR A 57 -5.60 7.03 -2.16
N ALA A 58 -5.17 8.28 -2.28
CA ALA A 58 -4.07 8.66 -3.19
C ALA A 58 -2.74 8.05 -2.73
N ASP A 59 -2.49 7.98 -1.42
CA ASP A 59 -1.27 7.41 -0.87
C ASP A 59 -1.22 5.88 -1.03
N VAL A 60 -2.35 5.19 -0.86
CA VAL A 60 -2.50 3.76 -1.24
C VAL A 60 -2.14 3.56 -2.71
N LEU A 61 -2.70 4.38 -3.61
CA LEU A 61 -2.47 4.26 -5.04
C LEU A 61 -0.98 4.50 -5.39
N GLN A 62 -0.38 5.55 -4.84
CA GLN A 62 1.03 5.86 -5.07
C GLN A 62 1.95 4.73 -4.58
N ALA A 63 1.72 4.22 -3.37
CA ALA A 63 2.52 3.11 -2.83
C ALA A 63 2.42 1.84 -3.70
N LEU A 64 1.24 1.58 -4.29
CA LEU A 64 1.04 0.46 -5.21
C LEU A 64 1.76 0.68 -6.55
N MET A 65 1.70 1.90 -7.10
CA MET A 65 2.41 2.28 -8.33
C MET A 65 3.92 2.14 -8.15
N ASP A 66 4.47 2.65 -7.04
CA ASP A 66 5.90 2.60 -6.72
C ASP A 66 6.36 1.14 -6.55
N LEU A 67 5.54 0.29 -5.92
CA LEU A 67 5.83 -1.13 -5.76
C LEU A 67 5.81 -1.88 -7.10
N ALA A 68 4.86 -1.56 -7.99
CA ALA A 68 4.80 -2.13 -9.34
C ALA A 68 6.04 -1.73 -10.15
N GLN A 69 6.39 -0.44 -10.16
CA GLN A 69 7.59 0.07 -10.80
C GLN A 69 8.85 -0.59 -10.25
N LEU A 70 8.99 -0.67 -8.91
CA LEU A 70 10.11 -1.34 -8.27
C LEU A 70 10.18 -2.81 -8.66
N SER A 71 9.04 -3.46 -8.90
CA SER A 71 8.95 -4.86 -9.32
C SER A 71 9.17 -5.07 -10.82
N GLY A 72 9.23 -4.00 -11.63
CA GLY A 72 9.34 -4.07 -13.08
C GLY A 72 8.02 -4.40 -13.78
N VAL A 73 6.89 -4.11 -13.13
CA VAL A 73 5.55 -4.25 -13.70
C VAL A 73 5.11 -2.87 -14.21
N PRO A 74 4.89 -2.69 -15.53
CA PRO A 74 4.37 -1.44 -16.07
C PRO A 74 2.97 -1.13 -15.53
N TRP A 75 2.70 0.13 -15.21
CA TRP A 75 1.41 0.52 -14.66
C TRP A 75 0.27 0.34 -15.68
N GLU A 76 0.57 0.56 -16.95
CA GLU A 76 -0.35 0.38 -18.07
C GLU A 76 -0.86 -1.07 -18.18
N GLU A 77 -0.04 -2.06 -17.80
CA GLU A 77 -0.46 -3.46 -17.73
C GLU A 77 -1.45 -3.70 -16.58
N VAL A 78 -1.23 -3.06 -15.43
CA VAL A 78 -2.15 -3.11 -14.28
C VAL A 78 -3.51 -2.51 -14.66
N GLU A 79 -3.52 -1.36 -15.34
CA GLU A 79 -4.74 -0.72 -15.82
C GLU A 79 -5.47 -1.57 -16.87
N THR A 80 -4.73 -2.18 -17.79
CA THR A 80 -5.29 -3.10 -18.79
C THR A 80 -5.98 -4.29 -18.12
N GLU A 81 -5.34 -4.88 -17.11
CA GLU A 81 -5.92 -5.99 -16.33
C GLU A 81 -7.14 -5.55 -15.51
N LEU A 82 -7.14 -4.31 -14.98
CA LEU A 82 -8.28 -3.73 -14.28
C LEU A 82 -9.50 -3.60 -15.22
N ILE A 83 -9.30 -3.06 -16.43
CA ILE A 83 -10.34 -2.93 -17.46
C ILE A 83 -10.86 -4.31 -17.87
N TRP A 84 -9.95 -5.27 -18.08
CA TRP A 84 -10.32 -6.63 -18.43
C TRP A 84 -11.17 -7.29 -17.33
N LYS A 85 -10.77 -7.15 -16.05
CA LYS A 85 -11.54 -7.65 -14.90
C LYS A 85 -12.91 -7.01 -14.80
N ALA A 86 -13.01 -5.69 -14.96
CA ALA A 86 -14.30 -4.99 -14.94
C ALA A 86 -15.23 -5.53 -16.04
N LYS A 87 -14.71 -5.76 -17.26
CA LYS A 87 -15.50 -6.28 -18.39
C LYS A 87 -15.95 -7.73 -18.21
N HIS A 88 -15.11 -8.60 -17.64
CA HIS A 88 -15.36 -10.05 -17.63
C HIS A 88 -15.82 -10.61 -16.27
N ARG A 89 -15.47 -9.94 -15.17
CA ARG A 89 -15.77 -10.36 -13.80
C ARG A 89 -16.69 -9.37 -13.06
N GLY A 90 -16.87 -8.16 -13.60
CA GLY A 90 -17.59 -7.08 -12.92
C GLY A 90 -16.76 -6.44 -11.80
N GLY A 91 -17.41 -5.58 -11.01
CA GLY A 91 -16.85 -4.93 -9.83
C GLY A 91 -17.48 -5.41 -8.52
N PHE A 92 -17.15 -4.73 -7.43
CA PHE A 92 -17.71 -4.99 -6.09
C PHE A 92 -18.97 -4.17 -5.79
N GLU A 93 -19.51 -3.44 -6.77
CA GLU A 93 -20.67 -2.54 -6.64
C GLU A 93 -21.93 -3.24 -6.09
N GLY A 94 -22.09 -4.53 -6.36
CA GLY A 94 -23.24 -5.31 -5.89
C GLY A 94 -23.14 -5.79 -4.44
N GLY A 95 -22.05 -5.51 -3.72
CA GLY A 95 -21.88 -5.86 -2.30
C GLY A 95 -21.99 -7.35 -1.98
N LYS A 96 -21.75 -8.23 -2.98
CA LYS A 96 -21.91 -9.68 -2.82
C LYS A 96 -20.79 -10.24 -1.95
N VAL A 97 -21.17 -10.99 -0.90
CA VAL A 97 -20.23 -11.67 0.01
C VAL A 97 -20.24 -13.17 -0.29
N MET A 98 -19.05 -13.76 -0.48
CA MET A 98 -18.87 -15.21 -0.59
C MET A 98 -18.51 -15.79 0.78
N VAL A 99 -19.37 -16.65 1.32
CA VAL A 99 -19.08 -17.41 2.56
C VAL A 99 -18.59 -18.80 2.19
N VAL A 100 -17.27 -19.02 2.31
CA VAL A 100 -16.67 -20.34 2.09
C VAL A 100 -16.77 -21.14 3.39
N LYS A 101 -17.65 -22.15 3.43
CA LYS A 101 -17.77 -23.07 4.57
C LYS A 101 -16.59 -24.06 4.54
N GLY A 102 -15.60 -23.84 5.40
CA GLY A 102 -14.59 -24.83 5.77
C GLY A 102 -13.19 -24.65 5.15
N ARG A 103 -12.36 -23.84 5.82
CA ARG A 103 -11.09 -24.28 6.40
C ARG A 103 -10.99 -23.59 7.75
N THR A 104 -11.07 -24.35 8.83
CA THR A 104 -10.51 -23.90 10.12
C THR A 104 -9.04 -23.52 9.85
N ALA A 105 -8.64 -22.36 10.34
CA ALA A 105 -7.25 -21.91 10.34
C ALA A 105 -6.33 -22.96 10.98
#